data_AF-A0AAD7DJV3-F1
#
_entry.id   AF-A0AAD7DJV3-F1
#
_cell.length_a   1.000
_cell.length_b   1.000
_cell.length_c   1.000
_cell.angle_alpha   90.00
_cell.angle_beta   90.00
_cell.angle_gamma   90.00
#
_symmetry.space_group_name_H-M   'P 1'
#
loop_
_entity.id
_entity.type
_entity.pdbx_description
1 polymer ?
#
loop_
_entity_poly.entity_id
_entity_poly.type
_entity_poly.pdbx_seq_one_letter_code
_entity_poly.pdbx_strand_id
1 'polypeptide(L)'
;MPAKHHPVATKLAERLHLADSSSRLLGPADHTLFAEQVREGYQSCEEPEIEILTASFAARFLPATVEAYKSAPHLITPYATMLRILLDSGYYAKFMRSTSGRDLYKLHAERLADLDFDLRTASVEGMESVTAILVFLMVYSDHYHRNVESLSRDTKDKLITTLGVVQKFYQTTSCQQPEIAAAIFRHARDGEQFLKGTLKSENMLGAVGRMMPWITCGGHDTGCWAKGKQKGRLGCARCETQTYCSKEHQKADWPVHKKSCFETVY
;
A
#
# COMPACT_ATOMS: atom_id res chain seq x y z
N MET A 1 18.84 -27.60 -2.36
CA MET A 1 17.52 -28.26 -2.49
C MET A 1 16.55 -27.24 -3.07
N PRO A 2 15.79 -27.51 -4.14
CA PRO A 2 14.75 -26.59 -4.60
C PRO A 2 13.69 -26.45 -3.51
N ALA A 3 13.30 -25.22 -3.19
CA ALA A 3 12.21 -24.94 -2.27
C ALA A 3 10.93 -25.60 -2.83
N LYS A 4 10.26 -26.42 -2.01
CA LYS A 4 8.95 -26.96 -2.38
C LYS A 4 7.97 -25.78 -2.34
N HIS A 5 7.46 -25.37 -3.49
CA HIS A 5 6.48 -24.28 -3.58
C HIS A 5 5.27 -24.56 -2.67
N HIS A 6 4.85 -23.55 -1.90
CA HIS A 6 3.68 -23.66 -1.05
C HIS A 6 2.43 -23.97 -1.92
N PRO A 7 1.57 -24.95 -1.54
CA PRO A 7 0.42 -25.36 -2.35
C PRO A 7 -0.57 -24.23 -2.63
N VAL A 8 -0.68 -23.25 -1.72
CA VAL A 8 -1.56 -22.08 -1.87
C VAL A 8 -1.03 -21.13 -2.95
N ALA A 9 0.27 -20.82 -2.93
CA ALA A 9 0.91 -19.98 -3.95
C ALA A 9 0.80 -20.61 -5.34
N THR A 10 0.92 -21.94 -5.42
CA THR A 10 0.79 -22.69 -6.67
C THR A 10 -0.65 -22.66 -7.20
N LYS A 11 -1.66 -22.97 -6.37
CA LYS A 11 -3.07 -22.93 -6.78
C LYS A 11 -3.52 -21.52 -7.18
N LEU A 12 -3.01 -20.51 -6.49
CA LEU A 12 -3.31 -19.13 -6.80
C LEU A 12 -2.63 -18.69 -8.10
N ALA A 13 -1.34 -19.00 -8.28
CA ALA A 13 -0.65 -18.77 -9.55
C ALA A 13 -1.35 -19.48 -10.71
N GLU A 14 -1.78 -20.73 -10.54
CA GLU A 14 -2.56 -21.48 -11.53
C GLU A 14 -3.89 -20.77 -11.84
N ARG A 15 -4.63 -20.30 -10.84
CA ARG A 15 -5.89 -19.55 -11.05
C ARG A 15 -5.66 -18.21 -11.74
N LEU A 16 -4.63 -17.46 -11.33
CA LEU A 16 -4.26 -16.21 -11.97
C LEU A 16 -3.79 -16.45 -13.42
N HIS A 17 -3.13 -17.58 -13.70
CA HIS A 17 -2.70 -17.96 -15.05
C HIS A 17 -3.86 -18.46 -15.92
N LEU A 18 -4.85 -19.13 -15.33
CA LEU A 18 -6.12 -19.49 -15.99
C LEU A 18 -6.97 -18.24 -16.28
N ALA A 19 -6.95 -17.23 -15.43
CA ALA A 19 -7.59 -15.94 -15.70
C ALA A 19 -6.88 -15.20 -16.86
N ASP A 20 -5.54 -15.20 -16.87
CA ASP A 20 -4.69 -14.60 -17.91
C ASP A 20 -4.96 -15.18 -19.31
N SER A 21 -5.08 -16.52 -19.39
CA SER A 21 -5.38 -17.22 -20.65
C SER A 21 -6.83 -17.10 -21.12
N SER A 22 -7.76 -16.69 -20.25
CA SER A 22 -9.20 -16.62 -20.57
C SER A 22 -9.74 -15.22 -20.85
N SER A 23 -8.91 -14.16 -20.79
CA SER A 23 -9.33 -12.75 -20.91
C SER A 23 -10.47 -12.34 -19.95
N ARG A 24 -10.80 -13.17 -18.96
CA ARG A 24 -11.82 -12.87 -17.97
C ARG A 24 -11.23 -11.97 -16.89
N LEU A 25 -11.83 -10.80 -16.72
CA LEU A 25 -11.63 -10.00 -15.52
C LEU A 25 -12.04 -10.84 -14.30
N LEU A 26 -11.19 -10.86 -13.27
CA LEU A 26 -11.47 -11.51 -12.00
C LEU A 26 -12.78 -10.98 -11.42
N GLY A 27 -13.68 -11.87 -11.02
CA GLY A 27 -14.93 -11.49 -10.37
C GLY A 27 -14.72 -11.10 -8.91
N PRO A 28 -15.76 -10.60 -8.22
CA PRO A 28 -15.70 -10.30 -6.78
C PRO A 28 -15.24 -11.51 -5.93
N ALA A 29 -15.66 -12.73 -6.30
CA ALA A 29 -15.29 -13.96 -5.61
C ALA A 29 -13.78 -14.26 -5.69
N ASP A 30 -13.13 -13.94 -6.81
CA ASP A 30 -11.70 -14.15 -6.99
C ASP A 30 -10.86 -13.18 -6.15
N HIS A 31 -11.35 -11.95 -5.97
CA HIS A 31 -10.70 -10.95 -5.10
C HIS A 31 -10.81 -11.33 -3.63
N THR A 32 -11.98 -11.79 -3.19
CA THR A 32 -12.17 -12.27 -1.80
C THR A 32 -11.27 -13.46 -1.51
N LEU A 33 -11.23 -14.45 -2.41
CA LEU A 33 -10.36 -15.60 -2.25
C LEU A 33 -8.88 -15.19 -2.23
N PHE A 34 -8.45 -14.27 -3.10
CA PHE A 34 -7.08 -13.75 -3.06
C PHE A 34 -6.78 -13.08 -1.71
N ALA A 35 -7.72 -12.28 -1.18
CA ALA A 35 -7.56 -11.65 0.13
C ALA A 35 -7.39 -12.67 1.26
N GLU A 36 -8.20 -13.74 1.24
CA GLU A 36 -8.13 -14.84 2.20
C GLU A 36 -6.81 -15.62 2.05
N GLN A 37 -6.41 -15.95 0.82
CA GLN A 37 -5.17 -16.68 0.56
C GLN A 37 -3.92 -15.87 0.87
N VAL A 38 -3.95 -14.56 0.62
CA VAL A 38 -2.86 -13.68 1.07
C VAL A 38 -2.84 -13.63 2.58
N ARG A 39 -3.99 -13.50 3.25
CA ARG A 39 -4.06 -13.50 4.72
C ARG A 39 -3.54 -14.80 5.34
N GLU A 40 -3.97 -15.94 4.83
CA GLU A 40 -3.47 -17.27 5.23
C GLU A 40 -1.99 -17.42 4.88
N GLY A 41 -1.59 -16.95 3.70
CA GLY A 41 -0.21 -16.94 3.24
C GLY A 41 0.69 -16.08 4.13
N TYR A 42 0.23 -14.93 4.63
CA TYR A 42 0.96 -14.13 5.61
C TYR A 42 1.22 -14.88 6.92
N GLN A 43 0.37 -15.85 7.25
CA GLN A 43 0.53 -16.65 8.46
C GLN A 43 1.43 -17.88 8.24
N SER A 44 1.59 -18.35 6.99
CA SER A 44 2.23 -19.65 6.70
C SER A 44 3.39 -19.63 5.70
N CYS A 45 3.57 -18.56 4.92
CA CYS A 45 4.55 -18.46 3.84
C CYS A 45 5.78 -17.65 4.29
N GLU A 46 6.93 -17.95 3.69
CA GLU A 46 8.12 -17.12 3.87
C GLU A 46 7.92 -15.77 3.17
N GLU A 47 8.47 -14.68 3.74
CA GLU A 47 8.36 -13.31 3.20
C GLU A 47 8.64 -13.20 1.68
N PRO A 48 9.63 -13.90 1.09
CA PRO A 48 9.90 -13.81 -0.35
C PRO A 48 8.75 -14.33 -1.23
N GLU A 49 7.95 -15.28 -0.76
CA GLU A 49 6.82 -15.81 -1.55
C GLU A 49 5.68 -14.80 -1.59
N ILE A 50 5.42 -14.12 -0.48
CA ILE A 50 4.39 -13.07 -0.37
C ILE A 50 4.75 -11.90 -1.30
N GLU A 51 6.02 -11.49 -1.35
CA GLU A 51 6.47 -10.43 -2.25
C GLU A 51 6.21 -10.79 -3.72
N ILE A 52 6.53 -12.03 -4.12
CA ILE A 52 6.30 -12.49 -5.51
C ILE A 52 4.80 -12.48 -5.85
N LEU A 53 3.96 -12.99 -4.94
CA LEU A 53 2.52 -13.06 -5.14
C LEU A 53 1.90 -11.66 -5.24
N THR A 54 2.23 -10.77 -4.32
CA THR A 54 1.73 -9.39 -4.31
C THR A 54 2.22 -8.59 -5.51
N ALA A 55 3.50 -8.74 -5.90
CA ALA A 55 4.05 -8.12 -7.10
C ALA A 55 3.35 -8.61 -8.38
N SER A 56 3.15 -9.92 -8.52
CA SER A 56 2.46 -10.51 -9.67
C SER A 56 1.02 -10.03 -9.77
N PHE A 57 0.31 -10.02 -8.63
CA PHE A 57 -1.06 -9.52 -8.57
C PHE A 57 -1.13 -8.02 -8.92
N ALA A 58 -0.28 -7.19 -8.33
CA ALA A 58 -0.29 -5.75 -8.56
C ALA A 58 0.07 -5.37 -10.01
N ALA A 59 0.98 -6.10 -10.65
CA ALA A 59 1.34 -5.86 -12.04
C ALA A 59 0.17 -6.08 -13.00
N ARG A 60 -0.72 -7.03 -12.68
CA ARG A 60 -1.80 -7.51 -13.56
C ARG A 60 -3.17 -6.94 -13.22
N PHE A 61 -3.54 -6.92 -11.95
CA PHE A 61 -4.93 -6.73 -11.50
C PHE A 61 -5.16 -5.41 -10.75
N LEU A 62 -4.12 -4.61 -10.52
CA LEU A 62 -4.28 -3.36 -9.79
C LEU A 62 -5.27 -2.39 -10.46
N PRO A 63 -5.27 -2.17 -11.79
CA PRO A 63 -6.28 -1.31 -12.42
C PRO A 63 -7.70 -1.80 -12.18
N ALA A 64 -7.96 -3.10 -12.40
CA ALA A 64 -9.28 -3.69 -12.20
C ALA A 64 -9.73 -3.63 -10.73
N THR A 65 -8.81 -3.87 -9.78
CA THR A 65 -9.06 -3.76 -8.35
C THR A 65 -9.48 -2.34 -7.97
N VAL A 66 -8.82 -1.33 -8.54
CA VAL A 66 -9.13 0.08 -8.30
C VAL A 66 -10.46 0.48 -8.91
N GLU A 67 -10.78 0.05 -10.13
CA GLU A 67 -12.09 0.33 -10.72
C GLU A 67 -13.24 -0.35 -9.95
N ALA A 68 -13.03 -1.58 -9.47
CA ALA A 68 -13.99 -2.26 -8.60
C ALA A 68 -14.15 -1.51 -7.27
N TYR A 69 -13.05 -1.02 -6.69
CA TYR A 69 -13.09 -0.20 -5.48
C TYR A 69 -13.82 1.13 -5.69
N LYS A 70 -13.55 1.84 -6.79
CA LYS A 70 -14.26 3.08 -7.16
C LYS A 70 -15.76 2.87 -7.28
N SER A 71 -16.17 1.73 -7.81
CA SER A 71 -17.58 1.37 -7.98
C SER A 71 -18.27 0.91 -6.69
N ALA A 72 -17.51 0.56 -5.65
CA ALA A 72 -18.08 0.07 -4.39
C ALA A 72 -18.70 1.20 -3.55
N PRO A 73 -19.83 0.97 -2.85
CA PRO A 73 -20.53 2.03 -2.11
C PRO A 73 -19.90 2.41 -0.77
N HIS A 74 -18.96 1.61 -0.25
CA HIS A 74 -18.43 1.76 1.10
C HIS A 74 -16.89 1.72 1.14
N LEU A 75 -16.31 2.25 2.23
CA LEU A 75 -14.87 2.27 2.44
C LEU A 75 -14.31 0.86 2.66
N ILE A 76 -14.96 0.08 3.54
CA ILE A 76 -14.50 -1.26 3.94
C ILE A 76 -15.06 -2.28 2.95
N THR A 77 -14.19 -2.75 2.06
CA THR A 77 -14.51 -3.72 1.01
C THR A 77 -13.33 -4.67 0.82
N PRO A 78 -13.52 -5.86 0.24
CA PRO A 78 -12.40 -6.73 -0.12
C PRO A 78 -11.36 -6.01 -1.00
N TYR A 79 -11.79 -5.13 -1.89
CA TYR A 79 -10.90 -4.33 -2.74
C TYR A 79 -10.05 -3.35 -1.92
N ALA A 80 -10.62 -2.70 -0.91
CA ALA A 80 -9.87 -1.83 -0.01
C ALA A 80 -8.80 -2.60 0.77
N THR A 81 -9.16 -3.80 1.25
CA THR A 81 -8.21 -4.72 1.89
C THR A 81 -7.10 -5.10 0.92
N MET A 82 -7.42 -5.33 -0.36
CA MET A 82 -6.39 -5.64 -1.34
C MET A 82 -5.48 -4.46 -1.63
N LEU A 83 -6.04 -3.27 -1.84
CA LEU A 83 -5.24 -2.06 -2.02
C LEU A 83 -4.32 -1.84 -0.83
N ARG A 84 -4.81 -2.09 0.41
CA ARG A 84 -4.01 -2.04 1.64
C ARG A 84 -2.79 -2.96 1.59
N ILE A 85 -2.97 -4.21 1.18
CA ILE A 85 -1.88 -5.19 1.06
C ILE A 85 -0.83 -4.73 0.03
N LEU A 86 -1.27 -4.06 -1.04
CA LEU A 86 -0.40 -3.65 -2.13
C LEU A 86 0.32 -2.32 -1.86
N LEU A 87 -0.01 -1.59 -0.79
CA LEU A 87 0.47 -0.22 -0.53
C LEU A 87 1.98 -0.08 -0.52
N ASP A 88 2.69 -1.09 -0.02
CA ASP A 88 4.15 -1.07 0.10
C ASP A 88 4.84 -1.56 -1.18
N SER A 89 4.07 -2.01 -2.18
CA SER A 89 4.64 -2.47 -3.44
C SER A 89 5.06 -1.29 -4.34
N GLY A 90 6.20 -1.44 -5.02
CA GLY A 90 6.62 -0.49 -6.05
C GLY A 90 5.60 -0.40 -7.20
N TYR A 91 4.81 -1.45 -7.44
CA TYR A 91 3.73 -1.45 -8.44
C TYR A 91 2.63 -0.46 -8.07
N TYR A 92 2.18 -0.50 -6.81
CA TYR A 92 1.16 0.41 -6.33
C TYR A 92 1.60 1.87 -6.46
N ALA A 93 2.82 2.17 -6.03
CA ALA A 93 3.37 3.51 -6.17
C ALA A 93 3.54 3.98 -7.62
N LYS A 94 3.90 3.08 -8.56
CA LYS A 94 3.89 3.38 -10.00
C LYS A 94 2.48 3.68 -10.48
N PHE A 95 1.52 2.81 -10.14
CA PHE A 95 0.11 2.96 -10.53
C PHE A 95 -0.50 4.27 -10.04
N MET A 96 -0.18 4.70 -8.82
CA MET A 96 -0.69 5.96 -8.27
C MET A 96 -0.26 7.20 -9.07
N ARG A 97 0.80 7.12 -9.90
CA ARG A 97 1.22 8.19 -10.81
C ARG A 97 0.47 8.17 -12.15
N SER A 98 -0.24 7.09 -12.46
CA SER A 98 -1.07 6.99 -13.65
C SER A 98 -2.34 7.84 -13.50
N THR A 99 -3.02 8.11 -14.62
CA THR A 99 -4.33 8.78 -14.63
C THR A 99 -5.39 7.98 -13.87
N SER A 100 -5.33 6.64 -13.89
CA SER A 100 -6.29 5.78 -13.20
C SER A 100 -6.10 5.78 -11.68
N GLY A 101 -4.87 5.97 -11.21
CA GLY A 101 -4.52 5.94 -9.78
C GLY A 101 -4.55 7.30 -9.08
N ARG A 102 -4.31 8.41 -9.79
CA ARG A 102 -4.15 9.74 -9.17
C ARG A 102 -5.35 10.20 -8.31
N ASP A 103 -6.56 9.80 -8.67
CA ASP A 103 -7.80 10.22 -7.99
C ASP A 103 -8.17 9.27 -6.84
N LEU A 104 -7.49 8.13 -6.69
CA LEU A 104 -7.77 7.14 -5.66
C LEU A 104 -7.56 7.72 -4.24
N TYR A 105 -6.58 8.60 -4.08
CA TYR A 105 -6.35 9.34 -2.82
C TYR A 105 -7.59 10.12 -2.40
N LYS A 106 -8.14 10.94 -3.31
CA LYS A 106 -9.28 11.81 -3.02
C LYS A 106 -10.51 10.97 -2.65
N LEU A 107 -10.77 9.91 -3.40
CA LEU A 107 -11.86 8.99 -3.11
C LEU A 107 -11.74 8.35 -1.72
N HIS A 108 -10.55 7.86 -1.34
CA HIS A 108 -10.33 7.29 0.00
C HIS A 108 -10.55 8.33 1.10
N ALA A 109 -10.08 9.56 0.90
CA ALA A 109 -10.23 10.65 1.85
C ALA A 109 -11.70 11.02 2.06
N GLU A 110 -12.47 11.14 0.98
CA GLU A 110 -13.91 11.44 1.04
C GLU A 110 -14.69 10.32 1.73
N ARG A 111 -14.47 9.06 1.33
CA ARG A 111 -15.14 7.91 1.97
C ARG A 111 -14.82 7.76 3.45
N LEU A 112 -13.61 8.13 3.85
CA LEU A 112 -13.21 8.07 5.25
C LEU A 112 -13.76 9.26 6.05
N ALA A 113 -13.85 10.44 5.44
CA ALA A 113 -14.47 11.61 6.03
C ALA A 113 -15.96 11.39 6.31
N ASP A 114 -16.65 10.64 5.44
CA ASP A 114 -18.08 10.33 5.59
C ASP A 114 -18.35 9.06 6.41
N LEU A 115 -17.31 8.42 6.96
CA LEU A 115 -17.47 7.24 7.79
C LEU A 115 -17.94 7.65 9.20
N ASP A 116 -19.15 7.22 9.56
CA ASP A 116 -19.70 7.41 10.91
C ASP A 116 -19.06 6.41 11.89
N PHE A 117 -18.15 6.91 12.74
CA PHE A 117 -17.47 6.09 13.72
C PHE A 117 -18.17 6.13 15.08
N ASP A 118 -18.81 5.01 15.43
CA ASP A 118 -19.17 4.75 16.82
C ASP A 118 -18.06 3.95 17.52
N LEU A 119 -17.32 4.62 18.40
CA LEU A 119 -16.29 4.00 19.24
C LEU A 119 -16.80 2.80 20.05
N ARG A 120 -18.10 2.75 20.35
CA ARG A 120 -18.71 1.67 21.15
C ARG A 120 -18.81 0.36 20.37
N THR A 121 -18.88 0.46 19.04
CA THR A 121 -19.02 -0.71 18.15
C THR A 121 -17.76 -0.94 17.31
N ALA A 122 -16.75 -0.09 17.42
CA ALA A 122 -15.51 -0.21 16.67
C ALA A 122 -14.74 -1.48 17.09
N SER A 123 -14.45 -2.34 16.11
CA SER A 123 -13.53 -3.47 16.29
C SER A 123 -12.08 -3.03 16.08
N VAL A 124 -11.13 -3.75 16.69
CA VAL A 124 -9.69 -3.51 16.47
C VAL A 124 -9.34 -3.61 14.98
N GLU A 125 -9.83 -4.65 14.29
CA GLU A 125 -9.59 -4.86 12.85
C GLU A 125 -10.13 -3.71 11.97
N GLY A 126 -11.30 -3.17 12.33
CA GLY A 126 -11.89 -2.01 11.65
C GLY A 126 -11.00 -0.77 11.82
N MET A 127 -10.53 -0.51 13.04
CA MET A 127 -9.66 0.62 13.35
C MET A 127 -8.28 0.50 12.73
N GLU A 128 -7.73 -0.71 12.64
CA GLU A 128 -6.49 -0.98 11.92
C GLU A 128 -6.63 -0.70 10.42
N SER A 129 -7.72 -1.14 9.82
CA SER A 129 -7.99 -0.90 8.39
C SER A 129 -8.11 0.58 8.08
N VAL A 130 -8.83 1.31 8.93
CA VAL A 130 -9.00 2.75 8.85
C VAL A 130 -7.67 3.48 9.01
N THR A 131 -6.87 3.09 10.00
CA THR A 131 -5.55 3.67 10.23
C THR A 131 -4.62 3.40 9.06
N ALA A 132 -4.60 2.18 8.52
CA ALA A 132 -3.77 1.86 7.36
C ALA A 132 -4.16 2.69 6.14
N ILE A 133 -5.46 2.92 5.91
CA ILE A 133 -5.96 3.83 4.87
C ILE A 133 -5.55 5.28 5.16
N LEU A 134 -5.56 5.73 6.42
CA LEU A 134 -5.05 7.04 6.80
C LEU A 134 -3.56 7.19 6.51
N VAL A 135 -2.75 6.18 6.87
CA VAL A 135 -1.31 6.14 6.57
C VAL A 135 -1.09 6.21 5.07
N PHE A 136 -1.86 5.44 4.31
CA PHE A 136 -1.86 5.53 2.86
C PHE A 136 -2.12 6.95 2.35
N LEU A 137 -3.21 7.57 2.83
CA LEU A 137 -3.60 8.93 2.46
C LEU A 137 -2.47 9.93 2.74
N MET A 138 -1.82 9.82 3.89
CA MET A 138 -0.76 10.75 4.31
C MET A 138 0.53 10.61 3.51
N VAL A 139 0.95 9.38 3.25
CA VAL A 139 2.25 9.08 2.60
C VAL A 139 2.21 9.42 1.12
N TYR A 140 1.09 9.15 0.45
CA TYR A 140 1.00 9.25 -1.01
C TYR A 140 0.48 10.61 -1.50
N SER A 141 -0.27 11.36 -0.68
CA SER A 141 -0.88 12.62 -1.10
C SER A 141 0.11 13.76 -1.31
N ASP A 142 1.13 13.83 -0.47
CA ASP A 142 2.13 14.88 -0.57
C ASP A 142 3.24 14.53 -1.57
N HIS A 143 3.77 13.31 -1.47
CA HIS A 143 4.96 12.93 -2.22
C HIS A 143 4.72 12.86 -3.74
N TYR A 144 3.53 12.46 -4.17
CA TYR A 144 3.27 12.24 -5.59
C TYR A 144 2.52 13.35 -6.28
N HIS A 145 1.66 14.07 -5.55
CA HIS A 145 0.67 14.89 -6.23
C HIS A 145 0.46 16.28 -5.65
N ARG A 146 1.02 16.62 -4.49
CA ARG A 146 0.61 17.83 -3.74
C ARG A 146 -0.93 17.91 -3.59
N ASN A 147 -1.61 16.75 -3.59
CA ASN A 147 -3.06 16.65 -3.76
C ASN A 147 -3.83 16.98 -2.48
N VAL A 148 -3.17 17.16 -1.33
CA VAL A 148 -3.86 17.57 -0.10
C VAL A 148 -4.52 18.93 -0.27
N GLU A 149 -3.97 19.80 -1.11
CA GLU A 149 -4.60 21.07 -1.47
C GLU A 149 -5.93 20.87 -2.21
N SER A 150 -6.12 19.72 -2.88
CA SER A 150 -7.37 19.39 -3.58
C SER A 150 -8.50 18.93 -2.66
N LEU A 151 -8.22 18.59 -1.40
CA LEU A 151 -9.27 18.24 -0.44
C LEU A 151 -9.98 19.50 0.05
N SER A 152 -11.31 19.44 0.11
CA SER A 152 -12.12 20.51 0.68
C SER A 152 -11.81 20.70 2.17
N ARG A 153 -12.07 21.90 2.69
CA ARG A 153 -11.92 22.18 4.13
C ARG A 153 -12.80 21.26 4.98
N ASP A 154 -14.05 21.03 4.56
CA ASP A 154 -14.98 20.11 5.24
C ASP A 154 -14.41 18.69 5.35
N THR A 155 -13.89 18.16 4.23
CA THR A 155 -13.25 16.84 4.20
C THR A 155 -12.07 16.78 5.16
N LYS A 156 -11.23 17.82 5.21
CA LYS A 156 -10.08 17.88 6.14
C LYS A 156 -10.53 17.90 7.61
N ASP A 157 -11.54 18.71 7.93
CA ASP A 157 -12.06 18.84 9.29
C ASP A 157 -12.69 17.52 9.80
N LYS A 158 -13.42 16.82 8.92
CA LYS A 158 -13.95 15.47 9.18
C LYS A 158 -12.83 14.46 9.40
N LEU A 159 -11.81 14.42 8.54
CA LEU A 159 -10.67 13.53 8.69
C LEU A 159 -9.89 13.78 10.00
N ILE A 160 -9.69 15.04 10.38
CA ILE A 160 -9.08 15.42 11.67
C ILE A 160 -9.91 14.85 12.83
N THR A 161 -11.24 14.93 12.75
CA THR A 161 -12.14 14.36 13.75
C THR A 161 -11.99 12.84 13.82
N THR A 162 -11.99 12.16 12.67
CA THR A 162 -11.75 10.71 12.57
C THR A 162 -10.41 10.29 13.17
N LEU A 163 -9.34 11.05 12.92
CA LEU A 163 -8.02 10.81 13.51
C LEU A 163 -8.03 10.96 15.03
N GLY A 164 -8.77 11.93 15.57
CA GLY A 164 -8.97 12.08 17.01
C GLY A 164 -9.71 10.89 17.63
N VAL A 165 -10.71 10.35 16.93
CA VAL A 165 -11.44 9.13 17.32
C VAL A 165 -10.50 7.93 17.37
N VAL A 166 -9.67 7.72 16.34
CA VAL A 166 -8.67 6.65 16.29
C VAL A 166 -7.67 6.77 17.45
N GLN A 167 -7.15 7.98 17.69
CA GLN A 167 -6.25 8.24 18.81
C GLN A 167 -6.88 7.85 20.15
N LYS A 168 -8.13 8.26 20.40
CA LYS A 168 -8.85 7.94 21.64
C LYS A 168 -9.11 6.44 21.80
N PHE A 169 -9.43 5.74 20.70
CA PHE A 169 -9.64 4.29 20.71
C PHE A 169 -8.41 3.55 21.23
N TYR A 170 -7.22 3.83 20.66
CA TYR A 170 -5.98 3.16 21.08
C TYR A 170 -5.44 3.63 22.43
N GLN A 171 -5.84 4.81 22.92
CA GLN A 171 -5.53 5.24 24.29
C GLN A 171 -6.35 4.48 25.35
N THR A 172 -7.58 4.08 25.01
CA THR A 172 -8.54 3.53 25.97
C THR A 172 -8.71 2.02 25.87
N THR A 173 -8.36 1.43 24.73
CA THR A 173 -8.46 -0.01 24.51
C THR A 173 -7.18 -0.70 25.01
N SER A 174 -7.34 -1.72 25.85
CA SER A 174 -6.24 -2.63 26.17
C SER A 174 -5.90 -3.43 24.92
N CYS A 175 -4.84 -3.03 24.22
CA CYS A 175 -4.35 -3.75 23.05
C CYS A 175 -3.42 -4.87 23.50
N GLN A 176 -3.58 -6.07 22.94
CA GLN A 176 -2.66 -7.20 23.18
C GLN A 176 -1.25 -6.93 22.63
N GLN A 177 -1.12 -5.94 21.73
CA GLN A 177 0.11 -5.57 21.02
C GLN A 177 0.36 -4.06 21.20
N PRO A 178 0.86 -3.64 22.38
CA PRO A 178 1.00 -2.22 22.73
C PRO A 178 1.94 -1.44 21.80
N GLU A 179 2.92 -2.11 21.20
CA GLU A 179 3.82 -1.54 20.19
C GLU A 179 3.09 -1.16 18.90
N ILE A 180 2.16 -2.00 18.42
CA ILE A 180 1.34 -1.70 17.24
C ILE A 180 0.40 -0.55 17.54
N ALA A 181 -0.28 -0.58 18.69
CA ALA A 181 -1.14 0.51 19.14
C ALA A 181 -0.38 1.85 19.22
N ALA A 182 0.85 1.84 19.76
CA ALA A 182 1.68 3.03 19.84
C ALA A 182 2.12 3.55 18.46
N ALA A 183 2.41 2.66 17.51
CA ALA A 183 2.71 3.03 16.13
C ALA A 183 1.50 3.67 15.43
N ILE A 184 0.33 3.03 15.54
CA ILE A 184 -0.94 3.54 15.00
C ILE A 184 -1.29 4.91 15.59
N PHE A 185 -1.18 5.05 16.91
CA PHE A 185 -1.43 6.33 17.59
C PHE A 185 -0.52 7.45 17.04
N ARG A 186 0.77 7.15 16.89
CA ARG A 186 1.75 8.10 16.33
C ARG A 186 1.36 8.50 14.91
N HIS A 187 1.01 7.54 14.06
CA HIS A 187 0.58 7.81 12.69
C HIS A 187 -0.68 8.67 12.65
N ALA A 188 -1.68 8.38 13.48
CA ALA A 188 -2.90 9.18 13.53
C ALA A 188 -2.62 10.63 13.97
N ARG A 189 -1.78 10.82 14.98
CA ARG A 189 -1.36 12.15 15.44
C ARG A 189 -0.59 12.92 14.37
N ASP A 190 0.36 12.27 13.70
CA ASP A 190 1.17 12.91 12.66
C ASP A 190 0.29 13.30 11.46
N GLY A 191 -0.74 12.51 11.15
CA GLY A 191 -1.76 12.84 10.17
C GLY A 191 -2.61 14.04 10.50
N GLU A 192 -3.01 14.15 11.75
CA GLU A 192 -3.77 15.28 12.22
C GLU A 192 -2.96 16.57 12.07
N GLN A 193 -1.69 16.54 12.47
CA GLN A 193 -0.77 17.67 12.32
C GLN A 193 -0.53 18.01 10.85
N PHE A 194 -0.44 17.00 9.98
CA PHE A 194 -0.28 17.20 8.55
C PHE A 194 -1.50 17.85 7.89
N LEU A 195 -2.70 17.36 8.18
CA LEU A 195 -3.94 17.96 7.68
C LEU A 195 -4.16 19.39 8.19
N LYS A 196 -3.65 19.70 9.40
CA LYS A 196 -3.62 21.06 9.97
C LYS A 196 -2.51 21.95 9.38
N GLY A 197 -1.61 21.40 8.57
CA GLY A 197 -0.46 22.11 7.99
C GLY A 197 0.65 22.43 9.00
N THR A 198 0.62 21.83 10.20
CA THR A 198 1.65 22.03 11.24
C THR A 198 2.82 21.06 11.10
N LEU A 199 2.63 19.95 10.38
CA LEU A 199 3.68 18.99 10.05
C LEU A 199 3.90 18.98 8.53
N LYS A 200 5.15 19.13 8.10
CA LYS A 200 5.54 18.94 6.70
C LYS A 200 5.60 17.45 6.38
N SER A 201 5.18 17.06 5.20
CA SER A 201 5.23 15.68 4.70
C SER A 201 6.60 15.03 4.76
N GLU A 202 7.66 15.79 4.46
CA GLU A 202 9.06 15.37 4.55
C GLU A 202 9.38 14.81 5.95
N ASN A 203 8.75 15.35 6.99
CA ASN A 203 8.91 14.92 8.37
C ASN A 203 8.02 13.73 8.73
N MET A 204 6.89 13.54 8.03
CA MET A 204 6.07 12.31 8.16
C MET A 204 6.79 11.09 7.59
N LEU A 205 7.53 11.30 6.50
CA LEU A 205 8.27 10.27 5.78
C LEU A 205 9.50 9.75 6.56
N GLY A 206 9.86 10.31 7.71
CA GLY A 206 10.98 9.78 8.51
C GLY A 206 10.81 8.31 8.87
N ALA A 207 9.61 7.88 9.27
CA ALA A 207 9.33 6.47 9.57
C ALA A 207 8.86 5.68 8.33
N VAL A 208 7.95 6.26 7.53
CA VAL A 208 7.32 5.55 6.39
C VAL A 208 8.12 5.69 5.10
N GLY A 209 8.82 6.80 4.89
CA GLY A 209 9.73 7.00 3.75
C GLY A 209 10.92 6.04 3.76
N ARG A 210 11.39 5.58 4.92
CA ARG A 210 12.35 4.46 4.99
C ARG A 210 11.79 3.14 4.46
N MET A 211 10.47 2.96 4.51
CA MET A 211 9.76 1.78 3.97
C MET A 211 9.38 1.94 2.50
N MET A 212 9.40 3.15 1.94
CA MET A 212 9.02 3.37 0.55
C MET A 212 10.11 2.82 -0.39
N PRO A 213 9.79 1.85 -1.28
CA PRO A 213 10.77 1.13 -2.12
C PRO A 213 11.56 2.01 -3.08
N TRP A 214 11.17 3.28 -3.24
CA TRP A 214 11.84 4.23 -4.10
C TRP A 214 13.00 4.93 -3.41
N ILE A 215 13.08 4.99 -2.09
CA ILE A 215 14.21 5.67 -1.43
C ILE A 215 15.45 4.76 -1.40
N THR A 216 15.24 3.45 -1.46
CA THR A 216 16.28 2.43 -1.46
C THR A 216 16.73 2.08 -2.87
N CYS A 217 18.01 1.73 -3.01
CA CYS A 217 18.57 1.29 -4.29
C CYS A 217 18.34 -0.22 -4.39
N GLY A 218 17.44 -0.66 -5.27
CA GLY A 218 17.06 -2.07 -5.40
C GLY A 218 16.43 -2.65 -4.13
N GLY A 219 15.57 -1.89 -3.43
CA GLY A 219 14.94 -2.37 -2.19
C GLY A 219 15.85 -2.43 -0.96
N HIS A 220 17.15 -2.15 -1.09
CA HIS A 220 18.11 -2.21 0.01
C HIS A 220 18.58 -0.82 0.47
N ASP A 221 18.68 -0.61 1.78
CA ASP A 221 19.36 0.56 2.37
C ASP A 221 20.87 0.44 2.21
N THR A 222 21.34 0.63 0.98
CA THR A 222 22.75 0.60 0.62
C THR A 222 23.48 1.89 1.01
N GLY A 223 22.81 2.84 1.69
CA GLY A 223 23.34 4.18 1.95
C GLY A 223 23.65 4.99 0.68
N CYS A 224 23.22 4.53 -0.49
CA CYS A 224 23.46 5.24 -1.76
C CYS A 224 22.77 6.60 -1.79
N TRP A 225 21.64 6.74 -1.10
CA TRP A 225 20.95 8.00 -0.93
C TRP A 225 21.78 9.01 -0.11
N ALA A 226 22.50 8.55 0.92
CA ALA A 226 23.33 9.39 1.79
C ALA A 226 24.59 9.94 1.09
N LYS A 227 25.07 9.27 0.03
CA LYS A 227 26.28 9.67 -0.71
C LYS A 227 26.06 10.75 -1.77
N GLY A 228 24.87 11.37 -1.85
CA GLY A 228 24.60 12.55 -2.68
C GLY A 228 24.69 12.35 -4.20
N LYS A 229 24.88 11.12 -4.70
CA LYS A 229 24.93 10.81 -6.14
C LYS A 229 23.52 10.68 -6.74
N GLN A 230 22.68 11.70 -6.58
CA GLN A 230 21.28 11.68 -7.05
C GLN A 230 21.09 12.00 -8.55
N LYS A 231 22.15 12.12 -9.35
CA LYS A 231 22.00 12.43 -10.78
C LYS A 231 21.72 11.16 -11.59
N GLY A 232 20.45 10.97 -11.94
CA GLY A 232 19.97 9.94 -12.86
C GLY A 232 19.73 8.59 -12.19
N ARG A 233 18.50 8.36 -11.73
CA ARG A 233 18.09 7.03 -11.27
C ARG A 233 17.77 6.17 -12.48
N LEU A 234 18.38 4.98 -12.53
CA LEU A 234 18.08 3.98 -13.54
C LEU A 234 16.89 3.15 -13.05
N GLY A 235 15.74 3.30 -13.71
CA GLY A 235 14.59 2.42 -13.48
C GLY A 235 14.84 1.03 -14.12
N CYS A 236 14.28 -0.02 -13.51
CA CYS A 236 14.20 -1.31 -14.18
C CYS A 236 13.35 -1.17 -15.45
N ALA A 237 13.91 -1.47 -16.63
CA ALA A 237 13.22 -1.29 -17.91
C ALA A 237 11.99 -2.18 -18.11
N ARG A 238 11.80 -3.22 -17.28
CA ARG A 238 10.67 -4.16 -17.38
C ARG A 238 9.49 -3.76 -16.51
N CYS A 239 9.69 -3.63 -15.19
CA CYS A 239 8.61 -3.29 -14.27
C CYS A 239 8.51 -1.78 -14.03
N GLU A 240 9.63 -1.06 -14.14
CA GLU A 240 9.80 0.35 -13.77
C GLU A 240 9.46 0.67 -12.31
N THR A 241 9.29 -0.37 -11.47
CA THR A 241 8.97 -0.24 -10.05
C THR A 241 10.20 -0.16 -9.16
N GLN A 242 11.32 -0.73 -9.60
CA GLN A 242 12.61 -0.64 -8.90
C GLN A 242 13.50 0.41 -9.54
N THR A 243 14.22 1.15 -8.70
CA THR A 243 15.20 2.14 -9.14
C THR A 243 16.58 1.88 -8.54
N TYR A 244 17.59 2.15 -9.34
CA TYR A 244 18.99 1.92 -9.02
C TYR A 244 19.80 3.18 -9.25
N CYS A 245 20.85 3.39 -8.47
CA CYS A 245 21.79 4.49 -8.71
C CYS A 245 22.78 4.19 -9.85
N SER A 246 22.91 2.92 -10.26
CA SER A 246 23.80 2.51 -11.36
C SER A 246 23.43 1.14 -11.93
N LYS A 247 24.01 0.79 -13.09
CA LYS A 247 23.83 -0.53 -13.72
C LYS A 247 24.44 -1.67 -12.89
N GLU A 248 25.51 -1.38 -12.15
CA GLU A 248 26.19 -2.35 -11.30
C GLU A 248 25.28 -2.83 -10.18
N HIS A 249 24.56 -1.91 -9.51
CA HIS A 249 23.60 -2.27 -8.47
C HIS A 249 22.39 -3.00 -9.03
N GLN A 250 21.89 -2.60 -10.20
CA GLN A 250 20.84 -3.35 -10.88
C GLN A 250 21.28 -4.79 -11.17
N LYS A 251 22.51 -4.98 -11.69
CA LYS A 251 23.05 -6.32 -11.99
C LYS A 251 23.25 -7.15 -10.72
N ALA A 252 23.68 -6.53 -9.62
CA ALA A 252 23.87 -7.20 -8.34
C ALA A 252 22.54 -7.66 -7.72
N ASP A 253 21.50 -6.83 -7.81
CA ASP A 253 20.16 -7.11 -7.28
C ASP A 253 19.34 -8.05 -8.20
N TRP A 254 19.66 -8.10 -9.49
CA TRP A 254 18.90 -8.88 -10.48
C TRP A 254 18.56 -10.33 -10.09
N PRO A 255 19.45 -11.14 -9.47
CA PRO A 255 19.10 -12.51 -9.07
C PRO A 255 17.91 -12.60 -8.09
N VAL A 256 17.73 -11.57 -7.25
CA VAL A 256 16.62 -11.44 -6.31
C VAL A 256 15.44 -10.79 -7.01
N HIS A 257 15.65 -9.59 -7.58
CA HIS A 257 14.59 -8.79 -8.21
C HIS A 257 13.84 -9.53 -9.32
N LYS A 258 14.53 -10.35 -10.14
CA LYS A 258 13.89 -11.05 -11.27
C LYS A 258 12.71 -11.94 -10.86
N LYS A 259 12.63 -12.35 -9.58
CA LYS A 259 11.52 -13.17 -9.05
C LYS A 259 10.24 -12.35 -8.86
N SER A 260 10.36 -11.06 -8.51
CA SER A 260 9.26 -10.11 -8.32
C SER A 260 9.15 -9.06 -9.45
N CYS A 261 9.89 -9.26 -10.56
CA CYS A 261 9.91 -8.37 -11.72
C CYS A 261 8.91 -8.81 -12.80
N PHE A 262 7.76 -8.15 -12.81
CA PHE A 262 6.64 -8.35 -13.72
C PHE A 262 6.42 -7.09 -14.55
N GLU A 263 6.02 -7.27 -15.80
CA GLU A 263 5.61 -6.17 -16.69
C GLU A 263 4.23 -5.67 -16.25
N THR A 264 4.04 -4.34 -16.26
CA THR A 264 2.75 -3.73 -15.89
C THR A 264 1.85 -3.56 -17.11
N VAL A 265 0.55 -3.72 -16.91
CA VAL A 265 -0.47 -3.51 -17.97
C VAL A 265 -1.01 -2.08 -18.02
N TYR A 266 -0.35 -1.15 -17.32
CA TYR A 266 -0.74 0.25 -17.13
C TYR A 266 0.48 1.17 -17.03
#